data_AF-A0A832IMU7-F1
#
_entry.id   AF-A0A832IMU7-F1
#
_cell.length_a   1.000
_cell.length_b   1.000
_cell.length_c   1.000
_cell.angle_alpha   90.00
_cell.angle_beta   90.00
_cell.angle_gamma   90.00
#
_symmetry.space_group_name_H-M   'P 1'
#
loop_
_entity.id
_entity.type
_entity.pdbx_description
1 polymer ?
#
loop_
_entity_poly.entity_id
_entity_poly.type
_entity_poly.pdbx_seq_one_letter_code
_entity_poly.pdbx_strand_id
1 'polypeptide(L)'
;MGQQQLLIILLTVIIVGVAIALAITYFKSHQQEVEIDEVINEMNHIAARAQEWYRKPTEFGGGSGSFAEFTLQSISQPDSTDLAKFKIISR
;
A
#
# COMPACT_ATOMS: atom_id res chain seq x y z
N MET A 1 17.30 32.19 41.20
CA MET A 1 16.45 32.12 39.98
C MET A 1 17.12 31.37 38.83
N GLY A 2 18.41 31.60 38.53
CA GLY A 2 19.12 30.88 37.44
C GLY A 2 19.16 29.34 37.57
N GLN A 3 19.27 28.79 38.78
CA GLN A 3 19.32 27.33 38.98
C GLN A 3 17.97 26.64 38.71
N GLN A 4 16.84 27.22 39.13
CA GLN A 4 15.51 26.67 38.84
C GLN A 4 15.15 26.81 37.35
N GLN A 5 15.51 27.94 36.74
CA GLN A 5 15.25 28.18 35.33
C GLN A 5 16.04 27.21 34.44
N LEU A 6 17.30 26.91 34.78
CA LEU A 6 18.10 25.89 34.10
C LEU A 6 17.49 24.49 34.22
N LEU A 7 16.97 24.11 35.39
CA LEU A 7 16.34 22.80 35.59
C LEU A 7 15.07 22.62 34.77
N ILE A 8 14.26 23.68 34.62
CA ILE A 8 13.02 23.61 33.84
C ILE A 8 13.30 23.49 32.35
N ILE A 9 14.31 24.21 31.83
CA ILE A 9 14.72 24.11 30.43
C ILE A 9 15.26 22.71 30.13
N LEU A 10 16.05 22.14 31.04
CA LEU A 10 16.57 20.78 30.87
C LEU A 10 15.44 19.76 30.77
N LEU A 11 14.43 19.89 31.64
CA LEU A 11 13.30 18.98 31.70
C LEU A 11 12.47 19.01 30.42
N THR A 12 12.22 20.19 29.83
CA THR A 12 11.47 20.30 28.58
C THR A 12 12.23 19.71 27.39
N VAL A 13 13.56 19.93 27.32
CA VAL A 13 14.38 19.39 26.23
C VAL A 13 14.43 17.86 26.26
N ILE A 14 14.50 17.23 27.44
CA ILE A 14 14.47 15.77 27.57
C ILE A 14 13.14 15.21 27.04
N ILE A 15 12.02 15.84 27.39
CA ILE A 15 10.69 15.42 26.92
C ILE A 15 10.59 15.54 25.39
N VAL A 16 11.04 16.66 24.81
CA VAL A 16 11.05 16.86 23.36
C VAL A 16 11.93 15.82 22.65
N GLY A 17 13.10 15.49 23.23
CA GLY A 17 14.01 14.49 22.66
C GLY A 17 13.35 13.11 22.52
N VAL A 18 12.63 12.65 23.55
CA VAL A 18 11.90 11.38 23.49
C VAL A 18 10.72 11.46 22.52
N ALA A 19 9.99 12.57 22.51
CA ALA A 19 8.85 12.76 21.59
C ALA A 19 9.27 12.65 20.13
N ILE A 20 10.42 13.23 19.74
CA ILE A 20 10.94 13.14 18.37
C ILE A 20 11.32 11.69 18.01
N ALA A 21 11.98 10.96 18.92
CA ALA A 21 12.35 9.57 18.68
C ALA A 21 11.12 8.65 18.49
N LEU A 22 10.08 8.86 19.29
CA LEU A 22 8.81 8.14 19.15
C LEU A 22 8.09 8.52 17.85
N ALA A 23 8.04 9.81 17.51
CA ALA A 23 7.40 10.30 16.29
C ALA A 23 8.00 9.66 15.03
N ILE A 24 9.33 9.54 14.95
CA ILE A 24 10.01 8.91 13.80
C ILE A 24 9.64 7.43 13.69
N THR A 25 9.63 6.72 14.81
CA THR A 25 9.32 5.29 14.82
C THR A 25 7.87 5.03 14.41
N TYR A 26 6.94 5.83 14.92
CA TYR A 26 5.53 5.78 14.56
C TYR A 26 5.29 6.15 13.08
N PHE A 27 5.99 7.18 12.58
CA PHE A 27 5.90 7.55 11.17
C PHE A 27 6.38 6.43 10.24
N LYS A 28 7.43 5.71 10.63
CA LYS A 28 7.93 4.55 9.89
C LYS A 28 6.94 3.38 9.88
N SER A 29 6.35 3.04 11.03
CA SER A 29 5.35 1.97 11.09
C SER A 29 4.09 2.33 10.29
N HIS A 30 3.67 3.59 10.36
CA HIS A 30 2.51 4.07 9.61
C HIS A 30 2.73 4.01 8.09
N GLN A 31 3.93 4.38 7.59
CA GLN A 31 4.23 4.22 6.16
C GLN A 31 4.15 2.77 5.70
N GLN A 32 4.62 1.83 6.51
CA GLN A 32 4.52 0.40 6.19
C GLN A 32 3.07 -0.08 6.12
N GLU A 33 2.19 0.40 7.01
CA GLU A 33 0.76 0.10 6.96
C GLU A 33 0.10 0.67 5.70
N VAL A 34 0.42 1.92 5.34
CA VAL A 34 -0.09 2.57 4.12
C VAL A 34 0.33 1.81 2.86
N GLU A 35 1.58 1.36 2.77
CA GLU A 35 2.07 0.56 1.65
C GLU A 35 1.30 -0.77 1.52
N ILE A 36 0.99 -1.43 2.64
CA ILE A 36 0.20 -2.68 2.64
C ILE A 36 -1.22 -2.41 2.17
N ASP A 37 -1.85 -1.34 2.67
CA ASP A 37 -3.21 -0.95 2.28
C ASP A 37 -3.30 -0.59 0.79
N GLU A 38 -2.27 0.06 0.25
CA GLU A 38 -2.18 0.37 -1.18
C GLU A 38 -2.11 -0.89 -2.03
N VAL A 39 -1.30 -1.87 -1.64
CA VAL A 39 -1.22 -3.17 -2.33
C VAL A 39 -2.55 -3.93 -2.24
N ILE A 40 -3.22 -3.93 -1.09
CA ILE A 40 -4.55 -4.54 -0.93
C ILE A 40 -5.57 -3.87 -1.85
N ASN A 41 -5.56 -2.53 -1.94
CA ASN A 41 -6.44 -1.78 -2.82
C ASN A 41 -6.17 -2.10 -4.30
N GLU A 42 -4.90 -2.21 -4.70
CA GLU A 42 -4.52 -2.62 -6.04
C GLU A 42 -5.00 -4.05 -6.37
N MET A 43 -4.86 -4.98 -5.43
CA MET A 43 -5.39 -6.34 -5.58
C MET A 43 -6.92 -6.36 -5.75
N ASN A 44 -7.65 -5.55 -4.98
CA ASN A 44 -9.09 -5.42 -5.12
C ASN A 44 -9.48 -4.83 -6.48
N HIS A 45 -8.72 -3.85 -6.97
CA HIS A 45 -8.92 -3.29 -8.31
C HIS A 45 -8.69 -4.35 -9.40
N ILE A 46 -7.60 -5.12 -9.31
CA ILE A 46 -7.32 -6.23 -10.24
C ILE A 46 -8.45 -7.27 -10.20
N ALA A 47 -8.93 -7.65 -9.01
CA ALA A 47 -10.04 -8.59 -8.86
C ALA A 47 -11.33 -8.06 -9.50
N ALA A 48 -11.67 -6.78 -9.30
CA ALA A 48 -12.83 -6.16 -9.94
C ALA A 48 -12.72 -6.19 -11.47
N ARG A 49 -11.57 -5.81 -12.02
CA ARG A 49 -11.31 -5.86 -13.47
C ARG A 49 -11.32 -7.29 -14.02
N ALA A 50 -10.86 -8.27 -13.25
CA ALA A 50 -10.96 -9.68 -13.63
C ALA A 50 -12.42 -10.13 -13.76
N GLN A 51 -13.29 -9.72 -12.83
CA GLN A 51 -14.73 -10.02 -12.89
C GLN A 51 -15.42 -9.30 -14.06
N GLU A 52 -15.01 -8.07 -14.36
CA GLU A 52 -15.47 -7.35 -15.55
C GLU A 52 -15.05 -8.07 -16.84
N TRP A 53 -13.80 -8.52 -16.91
CA TRP A 53 -13.27 -9.26 -18.06
C TRP A 53 -13.99 -10.60 -18.26
N TYR A 54 -14.25 -11.34 -17.19
CA TYR A 54 -14.99 -12.60 -17.21
C TYR A 54 -16.39 -12.46 -17.82
N ARG A 55 -17.12 -11.40 -17.46
CA ARG A 55 -18.49 -11.15 -17.94
C ARG A 55 -18.55 -10.58 -19.35
N LYS A 56 -17.47 -9.97 -19.83
CA LYS A 56 -17.41 -9.38 -21.16
C LYS A 56 -17.35 -10.50 -22.23
N PRO A 57 -18.17 -10.44 -23.30
CA PRO A 57 -18.08 -11.40 -24.40
C PRO A 57 -16.72 -11.35 -25.10
N THR A 58 -16.29 -12.47 -25.68
CA THR A 58 -14.99 -12.58 -26.38
C THR A 58 -14.88 -11.62 -27.57
N GLU A 59 -15.99 -11.29 -28.21
CA GLU A 59 -16.07 -10.32 -29.32
C GLU A 59 -15.61 -8.91 -28.94
N PHE A 60 -15.70 -8.56 -27.65
CA PHE A 60 -15.24 -7.28 -27.11
C PHE A 60 -13.90 -7.39 -26.36
N GLY A 61 -13.15 -8.47 -26.56
CA GLY A 61 -11.87 -8.73 -25.89
C GLY A 61 -12.02 -9.21 -24.44
N GLY A 62 -13.15 -9.84 -24.09
CA GLY A 62 -13.42 -10.43 -22.77
C GLY A 62 -13.25 -11.95 -22.70
N GLY A 63 -13.52 -12.52 -21.52
CA GLY A 63 -13.36 -13.94 -21.22
C GLY A 63 -14.56 -14.83 -21.53
N SER A 64 -15.74 -14.25 -21.82
CA SER A 64 -16.99 -14.98 -22.12
C SER A 64 -17.27 -16.14 -21.14
N GLY A 65 -17.12 -15.90 -19.84
CA GLY A 65 -17.34 -16.89 -18.80
C GLY A 65 -16.15 -17.84 -18.54
N SER A 66 -14.97 -17.55 -19.10
CA SER A 66 -13.72 -18.28 -18.85
C SER A 66 -12.62 -17.32 -18.40
N PHE A 67 -11.67 -17.83 -17.58
CA PHE A 67 -10.43 -17.14 -17.20
C PHE A 67 -9.20 -17.65 -17.99
N ALA A 68 -9.40 -18.49 -19.02
CA ALA A 68 -8.31 -19.20 -19.69
C ALA A 68 -7.21 -18.29 -20.27
N GLU A 69 -7.57 -17.12 -20.81
CA GLU A 69 -6.64 -16.15 -21.41
C GLU A 69 -6.48 -14.88 -20.55
N PHE A 70 -6.83 -14.97 -19.25
CA PHE A 70 -6.74 -13.82 -18.36
C PHE A 70 -5.28 -13.50 -18.03
N THR A 71 -4.83 -12.33 -18.47
CA THR A 71 -3.49 -11.80 -18.20
C THR A 71 -3.59 -10.40 -17.61
N LEU A 72 -2.61 -9.94 -16.83
CA LEU A 72 -2.62 -8.56 -16.30
C LEU A 72 -2.62 -7.52 -17.43
N GLN A 73 -2.03 -7.86 -18.57
CA GLN A 73 -2.05 -7.06 -19.80
C GLN A 73 -3.47 -6.92 -20.37
N SER A 74 -4.33 -7.94 -20.25
CA SER A 74 -5.73 -7.89 -20.72
C SER A 74 -6.59 -6.84 -20.01
N ILE A 75 -6.20 -6.46 -18.79
CA ILE A 75 -6.85 -5.40 -18.00
C ILE A 75 -6.01 -4.12 -17.96
N SER A 76 -4.96 -4.02 -18.78
CA SER A 76 -4.02 -2.88 -18.82
C SER A 76 -3.40 -2.55 -17.45
N GLN A 77 -3.27 -3.54 -16.57
CA GLN A 77 -2.58 -3.38 -15.29
C GLN A 77 -1.10 -3.75 -15.47
N PRO A 78 -0.16 -2.93 -14.96
CA PRO A 78 1.25 -3.31 -14.92
C PRO A 78 1.45 -4.55 -14.04
N ASP A 79 2.42 -5.38 -14.42
CA ASP A 79 2.86 -6.58 -13.71
C ASP A 79 3.77 -6.29 -12.51
N SER A 80 4.33 -5.07 -12.46
CA SER A 80 5.12 -4.57 -11.35
C SER A 80 4.77 -3.10 -11.09
N THR A 81 4.40 -2.81 -9.85
CA THR A 81 4.47 -1.46 -9.28
C THR A 81 5.77 -1.33 -8.46
N ASP A 82 6.07 -0.13 -7.98
CA ASP A 82 7.24 0.14 -7.14
C ASP A 82 7.15 -0.61 -5.78
N LEU A 83 5.92 -0.96 -5.38
CA LEU A 83 5.59 -1.61 -4.11
C LEU A 83 5.43 -3.13 -4.23
N ALA A 84 4.90 -3.65 -5.35
CA ALA A 84 4.57 -5.06 -5.48
C ALA A 84 4.71 -5.62 -6.90
N LYS A 85 4.98 -6.92 -7.00
CA LYS A 85 4.93 -7.69 -8.24
C LYS A 85 3.73 -8.62 -8.22
N PHE A 86 2.86 -8.48 -9.22
CA PHE A 86 1.65 -9.29 -9.32
C PHE A 86 1.87 -10.41 -10.32
N LYS A 87 1.55 -11.64 -9.92
CA LYS A 87 1.60 -12.81 -10.78
C LYS A 87 0.29 -13.58 -10.69
N ILE A 88 -0.33 -13.79 -11.85
CA ILE A 88 -1.46 -14.71 -11.97
C ILE A 88 -0.88 -16.13 -12.00
N ILE A 89 -1.34 -16.98 -11.09
CA ILE A 89 -0.99 -18.40 -11.07
C ILE A 89 -2.20 -19.16 -11.62
N SER A 90 -2.18 -19.48 -12.91
CA SER A 90 -3.08 -20.51 -13.44
C SER A 90 -2.57 -21.89 -13.00
N ARG A 91 -3.49 -22.78 -12.65
CA ARG A 91 -3.19 -24.14 -12.20
C ARG A 91 -3.42 -25.13 -13.32
#